data_AF-A0A2T3KFW0-F1
#
_entry.id   AF-A0A2T3KFW0-F1
#
_cell.length_a   1.000
_cell.length_b   1.000
_cell.length_c   1.000
_cell.angle_alpha   90.00
_cell.angle_beta   90.00
_cell.angle_gamma   90.00
#
_symmetry.space_group_name_H-M   'P 1'
#
loop_
_entity.id
_entity.type
_entity.pdbx_description
1 polymer ?
#
loop_
_entity_poly.entity_id
_entity_poly.type
_entity_poly.pdbx_seq_one_letter_code
_entity_poly.pdbx_strand_id
1 'polypeptide(L)'
;MLKIVNITLSIIVIIVLLGLFIFNVKDDRLVTTRWYCDQSKNSFISKAYSEYRTFTEHMIFTFSSEDSFMIHEYITVEKNNGNRSPIEVFYEGKYNQRKNELTLKFERVRLLKKYQDSNINKSYQDYQGYSISYAYKQLSNKMYLYSMSKNDVFDMVCYKN
;
A
#
# COMPACT_ATOMS: atom_id res chain seq x y z
N MET A 1 -25.59 -44.69 29.79
CA MET A 1 -25.39 -43.30 30.25
C MET A 1 -23.99 -42.77 29.93
N LEU A 2 -22.90 -43.37 30.42
CA LEU A 2 -21.52 -42.88 30.18
C LEU A 2 -21.16 -42.65 28.68
N LYS A 3 -21.54 -43.57 27.79
CA LYS A 3 -21.28 -43.44 26.34
C LYS A 3 -21.97 -42.22 25.71
N ILE A 4 -23.18 -41.89 26.17
CA ILE A 4 -23.95 -40.75 25.66
C ILE A 4 -23.32 -39.44 26.14
N VAL A 5 -22.88 -39.39 27.40
CA VAL A 5 -22.17 -38.23 27.98
C VAL A 5 -20.84 -37.99 27.27
N ASN A 6 -20.09 -39.05 26.92
CA ASN A 6 -18.85 -38.89 26.16
C ASN A 6 -19.08 -38.37 24.74
N ILE A 7 -20.14 -38.83 24.06
CA ILE A 7 -20.48 -38.37 22.70
C ILE A 7 -20.90 -36.88 22.72
N THR A 8 -21.75 -36.46 23.68
CA THR A 8 -22.13 -35.05 23.80
C THR A 8 -20.94 -34.16 24.14
N LEU A 9 -20.02 -34.62 25.00
CA LEU A 9 -18.81 -33.86 25.32
C LEU A 9 -17.92 -33.67 24.08
N SER A 10 -17.73 -34.73 23.27
CA SER A 10 -16.95 -34.65 22.03
C SER A 10 -17.55 -33.68 21.01
N ILE A 11 -18.88 -33.67 20.86
CA ILE A 11 -19.57 -32.73 19.97
C ILE A 11 -19.37 -31.29 20.44
N ILE A 12 -19.49 -31.02 21.74
CA ILE A 12 -19.26 -29.68 22.31
C ILE A 12 -17.83 -29.21 22.03
N VAL A 13 -16.83 -30.08 22.20
CA VAL A 13 -15.42 -29.74 21.91
C VAL A 13 -15.22 -29.40 20.42
N ILE A 14 -15.82 -30.15 19.50
CA ILE A 14 -15.72 -29.88 18.06
C ILE A 14 -16.38 -28.54 17.71
N ILE A 15 -17.54 -28.24 18.29
CA ILE A 15 -18.23 -26.95 18.08
C ILE A 15 -17.39 -25.79 18.61
N VAL A 16 -16.77 -25.94 19.78
CA VAL A 16 -15.88 -24.92 20.36
C VAL A 16 -14.66 -24.70 19.47
N LEU A 17 -14.03 -25.77 18.96
CA LEU A 17 -12.88 -25.67 18.06
C LEU A 17 -13.24 -25.00 16.73
N LEU A 18 -14.39 -25.34 16.14
CA LEU A 18 -14.90 -24.71 14.92
C LEU A 18 -15.24 -23.24 15.15
N GLY A 19 -15.87 -22.91 16.29
CA GLY A 19 -16.16 -21.54 16.68
C GLY A 19 -14.88 -20.71 16.79
N LEU A 20 -13.87 -21.20 17.51
CA LEU A 20 -12.58 -20.53 17.66
C LEU A 20 -11.88 -20.34 16.30
N PHE A 21 -11.99 -21.29 15.38
CA PHE A 21 -11.43 -21.17 14.04
C PHE A 21 -12.09 -20.04 13.23
N ILE A 22 -13.43 -19.98 13.22
CA ILE A 22 -14.20 -18.96 12.50
C ILE A 22 -13.95 -17.56 13.09
N PHE A 23 -13.92 -17.43 14.42
CA PHE A 23 -13.62 -16.15 15.08
C PHE A 23 -12.19 -15.64 14.82
N ASN A 24 -11.25 -16.52 14.44
CA ASN A 24 -9.90 -16.13 14.08
C ASN A 24 -9.73 -15.77 12.59
N VAL A 25 -10.77 -15.90 11.77
CA VAL A 25 -10.75 -15.39 10.39
C VAL A 25 -10.93 -13.88 10.45
N LYS A 26 -9.83 -13.16 10.59
CA LYS A 26 -9.82 -11.70 10.42
C LYS A 26 -10.10 -11.38 8.96
N ASP A 27 -11.11 -10.54 8.74
CA ASP A 27 -11.39 -9.98 7.43
C ASP A 27 -10.36 -8.87 7.13
N ASP A 28 -9.30 -9.25 6.41
CA ASP A 28 -8.25 -8.34 5.97
C ASP A 28 -8.58 -7.67 4.63
N ARG A 29 -9.85 -7.69 4.18
CA ARG A 29 -10.27 -7.05 2.93
C ARG A 29 -9.98 -5.55 2.93
N LEU A 30 -9.42 -5.08 1.82
CA LEU A 30 -9.16 -3.65 1.59
C LEU A 30 -10.38 -2.90 1.05
N VAL A 31 -11.45 -3.59 0.68
CA VAL A 31 -12.64 -2.97 0.05
C VAL A 31 -13.21 -1.86 0.92
N THR A 32 -13.48 -0.70 0.32
CA THR A 32 -13.99 0.50 0.98
C THR A 32 -13.11 1.02 2.13
N THR A 33 -11.78 0.82 2.05
CA THR A 33 -10.83 1.35 3.04
C THR A 33 -9.99 2.50 2.49
N ARG A 34 -9.55 3.37 3.41
CA ARG A 34 -8.63 4.47 3.13
C ARG A 34 -7.43 4.38 4.05
N TRP A 35 -6.24 4.55 3.49
CA TRP A 35 -4.97 4.43 4.20
C TRP A 35 -4.06 5.61 3.90
N TYR A 36 -3.39 6.09 4.94
CA TYR A 36 -2.40 7.16 4.88
C TYR A 36 -1.02 6.54 4.97
N CYS A 37 -0.27 6.59 3.88
CA CYS A 37 1.03 5.96 3.74
C CYS A 37 2.11 7.03 3.68
N ASP A 38 3.15 6.84 4.49
CA ASP A 38 4.31 7.72 4.48
C ASP A 38 5.51 6.99 3.92
N GLN A 39 6.27 7.69 3.07
CA GLN A 39 7.52 7.21 2.54
C GLN A 39 8.58 8.31 2.62
N SER A 40 9.77 7.95 3.11
CA SER A 40 10.91 8.86 3.20
C SER A 40 12.05 8.32 2.35
N LYS A 41 12.40 9.04 1.28
CA LYS A 41 13.56 8.74 0.45
C LYS A 41 14.76 9.54 0.95
N ASN A 42 15.60 8.88 1.74
CA ASN A 42 16.85 9.44 2.23
C ASN A 42 18.00 8.62 1.63
N SER A 43 18.72 9.20 0.65
CA SER A 43 19.89 8.64 -0.09
C SER A 43 19.59 8.24 -1.54
N PHE A 44 19.64 9.21 -2.45
CA PHE A 44 19.67 8.95 -3.89
C PHE A 44 21.08 8.56 -4.34
N ILE A 45 21.25 7.36 -4.90
CA ILE A 45 22.56 6.86 -5.36
C ILE A 45 22.90 7.39 -6.78
N SER A 46 21.89 7.84 -7.54
CA SER A 46 22.03 8.29 -8.93
C SER A 46 22.50 9.75 -9.04
N LYS A 47 23.49 10.00 -9.92
CA LYS A 47 24.01 11.35 -10.24
C LYS A 47 22.92 12.32 -10.71
N ALA A 48 21.86 11.83 -11.36
CA ALA A 48 20.76 12.64 -11.85
C ALA A 48 19.94 13.30 -10.73
N TYR A 49 20.05 12.80 -9.49
CA TYR A 49 19.31 13.32 -8.34
C TYR A 49 20.22 14.00 -7.31
N SER A 50 21.49 14.26 -7.64
CA SER A 50 22.50 14.80 -6.71
C SER A 50 22.22 16.23 -6.23
N GLU A 51 21.34 16.98 -6.92
CA GLU A 51 20.91 18.33 -6.52
C GLU A 51 19.79 18.34 -5.46
N TYR A 52 19.19 17.18 -5.17
CA TYR A 52 18.04 17.05 -4.26
C TYR A 52 18.49 16.48 -2.91
N ARG A 53 18.02 17.11 -1.84
CA ARG A 53 18.36 16.74 -0.45
C ARG A 53 17.42 15.69 0.10
N THR A 54 16.11 15.87 -0.10
CA THR A 54 15.07 15.00 0.44
C THR A 54 13.83 15.04 -0.44
N PHE A 55 13.18 13.88 -0.61
CA PHE A 55 11.82 13.77 -1.11
C PHE A 55 10.95 13.21 0.02
N THR A 56 9.99 14.00 0.45
CA THR A 56 8.95 13.55 1.39
C THR A 56 7.70 13.24 0.59
N GLU A 57 7.23 12.00 0.68
CA GLU A 57 6.07 11.51 -0.07
C GLU A 57 4.97 11.07 0.91
N HIS A 58 3.83 11.72 0.80
CA HIS A 58 2.61 11.37 1.54
C HIS A 58 1.59 10.84 0.55
N MET A 59 1.12 9.62 0.76
CA MET A 59 0.18 8.94 -0.13
C MET A 59 -1.12 8.60 0.60
N ILE A 60 -2.22 8.78 -0.10
CA ILE A 60 -3.55 8.40 0.37
C ILE A 60 -4.09 7.31 -0.55
N PHE A 61 -4.05 6.07 -0.08
CA PHE A 61 -4.62 4.93 -0.77
C PHE A 61 -6.10 4.84 -0.47
N THR A 62 -6.92 4.72 -1.52
CA THR A 62 -8.36 4.50 -1.41
C THR A 62 -8.72 3.27 -2.23
N PHE A 63 -9.13 2.20 -1.57
CA PHE A 63 -9.62 0.99 -2.21
C PHE A 63 -11.14 1.10 -2.31
N SER A 64 -11.63 1.56 -3.47
CA SER A 64 -13.03 1.97 -3.63
C SER A 64 -13.99 0.82 -3.89
N SER A 65 -13.51 -0.32 -4.40
CA SER A 65 -14.29 -1.53 -4.66
C SER A 65 -13.45 -2.78 -4.45
N GLU A 66 -13.92 -3.95 -4.89
CA GLU A 66 -13.19 -5.23 -4.78
C GLU A 66 -11.91 -5.29 -5.62
N ASP A 67 -11.83 -4.49 -6.67
CA ASP A 67 -10.73 -4.55 -7.62
C ASP A 67 -10.17 -3.18 -7.99
N SER A 68 -10.71 -2.06 -7.49
CA SER A 68 -10.29 -0.71 -7.88
C SER A 68 -9.63 0.06 -6.75
N PHE A 69 -8.57 0.78 -7.09
CA PHE A 69 -7.89 1.68 -6.18
C PHE A 69 -7.65 3.06 -6.79
N MET A 70 -7.47 4.03 -5.91
CA MET A 70 -6.96 5.37 -6.21
C MET A 70 -5.84 5.70 -5.24
N ILE A 71 -4.81 6.39 -5.71
CA ILE A 71 -3.77 6.97 -4.84
C ILE A 71 -3.68 8.46 -5.13
N HIS A 72 -3.76 9.27 -4.08
CA HIS A 72 -3.37 10.67 -4.13
C HIS A 72 -2.02 10.84 -3.44
N GLU A 73 -1.01 11.24 -4.19
CA GLU A 73 0.36 11.43 -3.72
C GLU A 73 0.72 12.91 -3.70
N TYR A 74 1.25 13.34 -2.56
CA TYR A 74 1.79 14.67 -2.33
C TYR A 74 3.30 14.53 -2.09
N ILE A 75 4.10 15.07 -3.00
CA ILE A 75 5.56 15.06 -2.89
C ILE A 75 6.04 16.47 -2.60
N THR A 76 6.96 16.61 -1.64
CA THR A 76 7.75 17.83 -1.48
C THR A 76 9.19 17.55 -1.88
N VAL A 77 9.66 18.23 -2.93
CA VAL A 77 11.05 18.16 -3.38
C VAL A 77 11.83 19.30 -2.73
N GLU A 78 12.84 18.98 -1.92
CA GLU A 78 13.77 19.95 -1.34
C GLU A 78 15.12 19.90 -2.07
N LYS A 79 15.53 21.01 -2.68
CA LYS A 79 16.87 21.18 -3.26
C LYS A 79 17.91 21.52 -2.20
N ASN A 80 19.19 21.29 -2.50
CA ASN A 80 20.30 21.61 -1.58
C ASN A 80 20.36 23.09 -1.14
N ASN A 81 19.79 24.00 -1.93
CA ASN A 81 19.69 25.43 -1.61
C ASN A 81 18.48 25.79 -0.72
N GLY A 82 17.71 24.79 -0.26
CA GLY A 82 16.53 24.98 0.59
C GLY A 82 15.24 25.28 -0.17
N ASN A 83 15.27 25.40 -1.50
CA ASN A 83 14.05 25.59 -2.28
C ASN A 83 13.18 24.33 -2.21
N ARG A 84 11.92 24.53 -1.82
CA ARG A 84 10.89 23.49 -1.81
C ARG A 84 9.92 23.71 -2.95
N SER A 85 9.61 22.65 -3.70
CA SER A 85 8.47 22.71 -4.61
C SER A 85 7.61 21.46 -4.50
N PRO A 86 6.28 21.62 -4.40
CA PRO A 86 5.37 20.51 -4.32
C PRO A 86 5.06 19.93 -5.70
N ILE A 87 4.85 18.62 -5.74
CA ILE A 87 4.34 17.85 -6.87
C ILE A 87 3.12 17.09 -6.36
N GLU A 88 2.08 17.03 -7.17
CA GLU A 88 0.85 16.31 -6.83
C GLU A 88 0.54 15.35 -7.96
N VAL A 89 0.39 14.08 -7.61
CA VAL A 89 0.15 12.99 -8.56
C VAL A 89 -1.07 12.20 -8.12
N PHE A 90 -1.88 11.83 -9.11
CA PHE A 90 -3.08 11.04 -8.90
C PHE A 90 -3.07 9.79 -9.77
N TYR A 91 -3.24 8.65 -9.14
CA TYR A 91 -3.21 7.33 -9.75
C TYR A 91 -4.58 6.66 -9.65
N GLU A 92 -5.00 6.00 -10.72
CA GLU A 92 -6.17 5.12 -10.75
C GLU A 92 -5.76 3.79 -11.34
N GLY A 93 -6.36 2.71 -10.83
CA GLY A 93 -6.13 1.41 -11.42
C GLY A 93 -6.85 0.28 -10.73
N LYS A 94 -6.33 -0.92 -11.01
CA LYS A 94 -6.88 -2.17 -10.51
C LYS A 94 -5.93 -2.83 -9.52
N TYR A 95 -6.48 -3.46 -8.49
CA TYR A 95 -5.69 -4.21 -7.52
C TYR A 95 -6.14 -5.66 -7.43
N ASN A 96 -5.22 -6.53 -7.05
CA ASN A 96 -5.50 -7.90 -6.68
C ASN A 96 -4.89 -8.17 -5.30
N GLN A 97 -5.73 -8.64 -4.38
CA GLN A 97 -5.33 -8.97 -3.01
C GLN A 97 -5.35 -10.48 -2.82
N ARG A 98 -4.20 -11.04 -2.45
CA ARG A 98 -4.04 -12.42 -1.98
C ARG A 98 -3.68 -12.41 -0.50
N LYS A 99 -3.41 -13.55 0.14
CA LYS A 99 -3.16 -13.58 1.59
C LYS A 99 -1.98 -12.71 2.05
N ASN A 100 -0.89 -12.68 1.27
CA ASN A 100 0.36 -11.98 1.61
C ASN A 100 0.87 -11.10 0.46
N GLU A 101 0.08 -10.92 -0.60
CA GLU A 101 0.50 -10.19 -1.80
C GLU A 101 -0.59 -9.21 -2.22
N LEU A 102 -0.18 -7.98 -2.50
CA LEU A 102 -1.02 -6.93 -3.06
C LEU A 102 -0.38 -6.48 -4.37
N THR A 103 -1.07 -6.71 -5.48
CA THR A 103 -0.63 -6.23 -6.81
C THR A 103 -1.46 -5.02 -7.19
N LEU A 104 -0.80 -3.93 -7.58
CA LEU A 104 -1.40 -2.70 -8.09
C LEU A 104 -1.04 -2.56 -9.57
N LYS A 105 -2.04 -2.46 -10.44
CA LYS A 105 -1.89 -2.15 -11.85
C LYS A 105 -2.37 -0.72 -12.08
N PHE A 106 -1.45 0.16 -12.45
CA PHE A 106 -1.70 1.58 -12.65
C PHE A 106 -2.25 1.80 -14.07
N GLU A 107 -3.54 2.08 -14.19
CA GLU A 107 -4.18 2.25 -15.50
C GLU A 107 -4.11 3.70 -15.99
N ARG A 108 -4.18 4.65 -15.06
CA ARG A 108 -4.13 6.09 -15.36
C ARG A 108 -3.28 6.82 -14.34
N VAL A 109 -2.40 7.69 -14.82
CA VAL A 109 -1.58 8.58 -13.99
C VAL A 109 -1.75 10.02 -14.43
N ARG A 110 -2.05 10.91 -13.48
CA ARG A 110 -2.27 12.34 -13.73
C ARG A 110 -1.39 13.17 -12.81
N LEU A 111 -0.54 14.00 -13.41
CA LEU A 111 0.16 15.07 -12.69
C LEU A 111 -0.83 16.21 -12.47
N LEU A 112 -1.31 16.37 -11.23
CA LEU A 112 -2.16 17.49 -10.84
C LEU A 112 -1.34 18.77 -10.67
N LYS A 113 -0.10 18.64 -10.20
CA LYS A 113 0.86 19.73 -10.09
C LYS A 113 2.24 19.26 -10.55
N LYS A 114 2.76 19.91 -11.59
CA LYS A 114 4.05 19.57 -12.22
C LYS A 114 5.21 20.28 -11.53
N TYR A 115 6.36 19.61 -11.51
CA TYR A 115 7.65 20.19 -11.17
C TYR A 115 8.28 20.91 -12.38
N GLN A 116 9.25 21.79 -12.14
CA GLN A 116 9.95 22.48 -13.24
C GLN A 116 10.81 21.54 -14.09
N ASP A 117 11.42 20.51 -13.46
CA ASP A 117 12.17 19.48 -14.19
C ASP A 117 11.23 18.45 -14.83
N SER A 118 11.29 18.34 -16.16
CA SER A 118 10.49 17.40 -16.94
C SER A 118 10.86 15.94 -16.69
N ASN A 119 12.09 15.63 -16.28
CA ASN A 119 12.50 14.27 -15.98
C ASN A 119 11.80 13.73 -14.72
N ILE A 120 11.64 14.58 -13.70
CA ILE A 120 10.88 14.23 -12.49
C ILE A 120 9.41 14.00 -12.82
N ASN A 121 8.81 14.89 -13.63
CA ASN A 121 7.44 14.70 -14.07
C ASN A 121 7.26 13.37 -14.83
N LYS A 122 8.21 13.06 -15.73
CA LYS A 122 8.20 11.83 -16.52
C LYS A 122 8.34 10.59 -15.64
N SER A 123 9.20 10.59 -14.63
CA SER A 123 9.36 9.42 -13.75
C SER A 123 8.07 9.03 -13.02
N TYR A 124 7.21 9.99 -12.70
CA TYR A 124 5.88 9.70 -12.14
C TYR A 124 4.88 9.24 -13.22
N GLN A 125 4.93 9.81 -14.43
CA GLN A 125 4.05 9.39 -15.52
C GLN A 125 4.36 8.00 -16.06
N ASP A 126 5.62 7.56 -15.97
CA ASP A 126 6.07 6.25 -16.44
C ASP A 126 5.45 5.08 -15.63
N TYR A 127 4.82 5.35 -14.48
CA TYR A 127 3.99 4.35 -13.79
C TYR A 127 2.73 3.97 -14.57
N GLN A 128 2.27 4.77 -15.55
CA GLN A 128 1.08 4.43 -16.32
C GLN A 128 1.29 3.16 -17.16
N GLY A 129 0.41 2.18 -16.97
CA GLY A 129 0.50 0.85 -17.57
C GLY A 129 1.42 -0.11 -16.81
N TYR A 130 2.09 0.34 -15.75
CA TYR A 130 2.98 -0.50 -14.95
C TYR A 130 2.22 -1.25 -13.85
N SER A 131 2.80 -2.35 -13.39
CA SER A 131 2.27 -3.15 -12.29
C SER A 131 3.32 -3.30 -11.20
N ILE A 132 2.90 -3.16 -9.95
CA ILE A 132 3.76 -3.33 -8.78
C ILE A 132 3.15 -4.37 -7.86
N SER A 133 3.92 -5.38 -7.47
CA SER A 133 3.55 -6.35 -6.43
C SER A 133 4.29 -6.04 -5.13
N TYR A 134 3.52 -5.98 -4.05
CA TYR A 134 4.02 -5.87 -2.69
C TYR A 134 3.72 -7.15 -1.92
N ALA A 135 4.69 -7.61 -1.13
CA ALA A 135 4.36 -8.44 0.00
C ALA A 135 3.66 -7.53 1.03
N TYR A 136 2.45 -7.87 1.46
CA TYR A 136 1.73 -7.03 2.40
C TYR A 136 1.32 -7.76 3.68
N LYS A 137 1.19 -6.99 4.74
CA LYS A 137 0.68 -7.45 6.03
C LYS A 137 -0.17 -6.39 6.68
N GLN A 138 -1.40 -6.74 7.05
CA GLN A 138 -2.29 -5.88 7.83
C GLN A 138 -2.23 -6.28 9.31
N LEU A 139 -2.00 -5.31 10.19
CA LEU A 139 -1.99 -5.45 11.63
C LEU A 139 -2.83 -4.33 12.25
N SER A 140 -4.10 -4.63 12.54
CA SER A 140 -5.06 -3.67 13.11
C SER A 140 -5.21 -2.42 12.21
N ASN A 141 -4.70 -1.27 12.66
CA ASN A 141 -4.74 0.00 11.94
C ASN A 141 -3.48 0.28 11.14
N LYS A 142 -2.57 -0.69 10.98
CA LYS A 142 -1.35 -0.55 10.20
C LYS A 142 -1.33 -1.54 9.04
N MET A 143 -0.92 -1.09 7.88
CA MET A 143 -0.63 -1.92 6.73
C MET A 143 0.80 -1.69 6.31
N TYR A 144 1.55 -2.78 6.17
CA TYR A 144 2.94 -2.76 5.73
C TYR A 144 2.98 -3.28 4.30
N LEU A 145 3.62 -2.53 3.42
CA LEU A 145 3.84 -2.88 2.02
C LEU A 145 5.35 -3.01 1.82
N TYR A 146 5.81 -4.19 1.40
CA TYR A 146 7.21 -4.45 1.11
C TYR A 146 7.35 -4.75 -0.38
N SER A 147 8.20 -4.00 -1.08
CA SER A 147 8.35 -4.20 -2.51
C SER A 147 8.94 -5.58 -2.81
N MET A 148 8.31 -6.33 -3.71
CA MET A 148 8.88 -7.58 -4.21
C MET A 148 9.86 -7.35 -5.38
N SER A 149 9.95 -6.12 -5.89
CA SER A 149 10.90 -5.69 -6.91
C SER A 149 12.17 -5.12 -6.26
N LYS A 150 13.35 -5.47 -6.81
CA LYS A 150 14.63 -4.89 -6.41
C LYS A 150 14.88 -3.47 -6.95
N ASN A 151 14.01 -2.98 -7.83
CA ASN A 151 14.13 -1.65 -8.43
C ASN A 151 13.19 -0.69 -7.74
N ASP A 152 13.72 0.45 -7.24
CA ASP A 152 13.13 1.76 -6.90
C ASP A 152 11.67 1.84 -6.39
N VAL A 153 11.10 0.73 -5.97
CA VAL A 153 9.80 0.61 -5.34
C VAL A 153 10.09 0.34 -3.87
N PHE A 154 9.59 1.22 -3.03
CA PHE A 154 10.00 1.30 -1.64
C PHE A 154 8.97 0.64 -0.73
N ASP A 155 9.47 0.22 0.42
CA ASP A 155 8.63 -0.23 1.50
C ASP A 155 7.86 0.96 2.08
N MET A 156 6.59 0.74 2.40
CA MET A 156 5.69 1.76 2.94
C MET A 156 4.99 1.25 4.19
N VAL A 157 4.76 2.17 5.12
CA VAL A 157 3.87 1.95 6.26
C VAL A 157 2.67 2.84 6.11
N CYS A 158 1.49 2.22 6.19
CA CYS A 158 0.21 2.84 6.00
C CYS A 158 -0.63 2.74 7.27
N TYR A 159 -1.40 3.78 7.55
CA TYR A 159 -2.26 3.89 8.73
C TYR A 159 -3.72 4.03 8.31
N LYS A 160 -4.58 3.23 8.94
CA LYS A 160 -6.03 3.35 8.79
C LYS A 160 -6.49 4.51 9.66
N ASN A 161 -7.21 5.45 9.05
CA ASN A 161 -7.91 6.50 9.78
C ASN A 161 -9.25 6.00 10.31
#